data_AF-A0A6A1WK99-F1
#
_entry.id   AF-A0A6A1WK99-F1
#
_cell.length_a   1.000
_cell.length_b   1.000
_cell.length_c   1.000
_cell.angle_alpha   90.00
_cell.angle_beta   90.00
_cell.angle_gamma   90.00
#
_symmetry.space_group_name_H-M   'P 1'
#
loop_
_entity.id
_entity.type
_entity.pdbx_description
1 polymer ?
#
loop_
_entity_poly.entity_id
_entity_poly.type
_entity_poly.pdbx_seq_one_letter_code
_entity_poly.pdbx_strand_id
1 'polypeptide(L)'
;MHRQPDHVMAFLLAELGTSGSLDGQQRLVVKGRFAPKNFEGILRRYINEYVICIGCKSPDTILSKENRLFFLRCEKFLVVFMLWLALEK
;
A
#
# COMPACT_ATOMS: atom_id res chain seq x y z
N MET A 1 4.65 -6.48 -5.61
CA MET A 1 3.81 -5.42 -4.99
C MET A 1 3.65 -4.29 -5.99
N HIS A 2 2.47 -4.09 -6.56
CA HIS A 2 2.18 -3.01 -7.51
C HIS A 2 2.00 -1.67 -6.78
N ARG A 3 3.04 -1.16 -6.12
CA ARG A 3 3.00 0.09 -5.35
C ARG A 3 4.09 1.03 -5.79
N GLN A 4 3.72 2.30 -5.98
CA GLN A 4 4.69 3.34 -6.28
C GLN A 4 5.54 3.62 -5.03
N PRO A 5 6.88 3.68 -5.16
CA PRO A 5 7.77 3.92 -4.03
C PRO A 5 7.48 5.27 -3.36
N ASP A 6 7.05 6.27 -4.12
CA ASP A 6 6.68 7.59 -3.61
C ASP A 6 5.51 7.54 -2.63
N HIS A 7 4.54 6.65 -2.85
CA HIS A 7 3.40 6.49 -1.95
C HIS A 7 3.83 5.88 -0.61
N VAL A 8 4.66 4.83 -0.68
CA VAL A 8 5.20 4.17 0.52
C VAL A 8 6.05 5.14 1.31
N MET A 9 6.89 5.93 0.64
CA MET A 9 7.69 6.97 1.25
C MET A 9 6.82 8.03 1.95
N ALA A 10 5.84 8.60 1.24
CA ALA A 10 4.98 9.64 1.80
C ALA A 10 4.24 9.16 3.06
N PHE A 11 3.74 7.92 3.04
CA PHE A 11 3.09 7.30 4.19
C PHE A 11 4.04 7.11 5.37
N LEU A 12 5.23 6.54 5.12
CA LEU A 12 6.24 6.33 6.17
C LEU A 12 6.68 7.65 6.82
N LEU A 13 6.92 8.68 6.00
CA LEU A 13 7.32 10.00 6.47
C LEU A 13 6.22 10.68 7.30
N ALA A 14 4.96 10.55 6.88
CA ALA A 14 3.81 11.07 7.61
C ALA A 14 3.64 10.40 8.98
N GLU A 15 3.70 9.07 9.04
CA GLU A 15 3.56 8.29 10.29
C GLU A 15 4.74 8.49 11.25
N LEU A 16 5.95 8.63 10.72
CA LEU A 16 7.15 8.93 11.52
C LEU A 16 7.22 10.41 11.93
N GLY A 17 6.41 11.29 11.35
CA GLY A 17 6.48 12.72 11.57
C GLY A 17 7.82 13.33 11.13
N THR A 18 8.43 12.77 10.08
CA THR A 18 9.76 13.18 9.61
C THR A 18 9.77 13.53 8.14
N SER A 19 10.87 14.13 7.70
CA SER A 19 11.17 14.37 6.30
C SER A 19 12.36 13.50 5.86
N GLY A 20 12.32 13.08 4.60
CA GLY A 20 13.30 12.20 4.00
C GLY A 20 13.20 12.21 2.49
N SER A 21 14.12 11.51 1.84
CA SER A 21 14.19 11.42 0.38
C SER A 21 14.62 10.03 -0.06
N LEU A 22 14.23 9.64 -1.28
CA LEU A 22 14.77 8.46 -1.94
C LEU A 22 16.13 8.80 -2.57
N ASP A 23 17.11 7.97 -2.32
CA ASP A 23 18.41 7.98 -3.00
C ASP A 23 18.27 7.41 -4.42
N GLY A 24 19.29 7.60 -5.28
CA GLY A 24 19.32 7.06 -6.65
C GLY A 24 19.26 5.52 -6.72
N GLN A 25 19.53 4.83 -5.61
CA GLN A 25 19.36 3.38 -5.44
C GLN A 25 18.00 3.00 -4.85
N GLN A 26 17.00 3.89 -4.85
CA GLN A 26 15.68 3.68 -4.24
C GLN A 26 15.70 3.33 -2.74
N ARG A 27 16.73 3.82 -2.03
CA ARG A 27 16.83 3.67 -0.57
C ARG A 27 16.21 4.88 0.11
N LEU A 28 15.37 4.66 1.11
CA LEU A 28 14.76 5.74 1.89
C LEU A 28 15.76 6.27 2.92
N VAL A 29 16.13 7.54 2.78
CA VAL A 29 16.96 8.26 3.76
C VAL A 29 16.03 9.11 4.64
N VAL A 30 15.99 8.81 5.93
CA VAL A 30 15.14 9.50 6.92
C VAL A 30 16.02 10.29 7.89
N LYS A 31 15.63 11.53 8.20
CA LYS A 31 16.32 12.34 9.21
C LYS A 31 15.86 11.95 10.62
N GLY A 32 16.74 11.37 11.42
CA GLY A 32 16.48 11.08 12.84
C GLY A 32 17.08 9.78 13.33
N ARG A 33 16.83 9.44 14.60
CA ARG A 33 17.15 8.13 15.19
C ARG A 33 15.86 7.39 15.49
N PHE A 34 15.66 6.25 14.83
CA PHE A 34 14.47 5.43 14.98
C PHE A 34 14.86 3.99 15.28
N ALA A 35 14.15 3.38 16.23
CA ALA A 35 14.30 1.96 16.50
C ALA A 35 13.69 1.14 15.33
N PRO A 36 14.31 0.02 14.93
CA PRO A 36 13.76 -0.86 13.88
C PRO A 36 12.33 -1.33 14.16
N LYS A 37 11.96 -1.51 15.44
CA LYS A 37 10.60 -1.90 15.86
C LYS A 37 9.53 -0.90 15.42
N ASN A 38 9.85 0.39 15.39
CA ASN A 38 8.88 1.43 15.00
C ASN A 38 8.59 1.33 13.50
N PHE A 39 9.62 1.11 12.68
CA PHE A 39 9.47 0.86 11.25
C PHE A 39 8.65 -0.38 10.96
N GLU A 40 8.90 -1.48 11.67
CA GLU A 40 8.14 -2.71 11.50
C GLU A 40 6.64 -2.51 11.82
N GLY A 41 6.33 -1.78 12.89
CA GLY A 41 4.96 -1.46 13.28
C GLY A 41 4.22 -0.64 12.20
N ILE A 42 4.87 0.38 11.66
CA ILE A 42 4.28 1.24 10.61
C ILE A 42 4.13 0.46 9.30
N LEU A 43 5.13 -0.34 8.91
CA LEU A 43 5.05 -1.20 7.71
C LEU A 43 3.90 -2.20 7.81
N ARG A 44 3.69 -2.82 8.98
CA ARG A 44 2.55 -3.73 9.20
C ARG A 44 1.21 -3.02 9.03
N ARG A 45 1.08 -1.78 9.52
CA ARG A 45 -0.13 -0.96 9.30
C ARG A 45 -0.33 -0.66 7.81
N TYR A 46 0.73 -0.21 7.12
CA TYR A 46 0.67 0.07 5.69
C TYR A 46 0.21 -1.14 4.87
N ILE A 47 0.75 -2.33 5.17
CA ILE A 47 0.36 -3.56 4.49
C ILE A 47 -1.12 -3.88 4.74
N ASN A 48 -1.57 -3.81 5.97
CA ASN A 48 -2.96 -4.13 6.32
C ASN A 48 -3.97 -3.18 5.67
N GLU A 49 -3.61 -1.91 5.49
CA GLU A 49 -4.54 -0.87 5.06
C GLU A 49 -4.46 -0.57 3.55
N TYR A 50 -3.27 -0.66 2.94
CA TYR A 50 -3.03 -0.27 1.56
C TYR A 50 -2.56 -1.41 0.65
N VAL A 51 -2.38 -2.63 1.17
CA VAL A 51 -1.94 -3.80 0.38
C VAL A 51 -2.94 -4.95 0.48
N ILE A 52 -3.41 -5.27 1.67
CA ILE A 52 -4.31 -6.39 1.89
C ILE A 52 -5.75 -5.98 1.60
N CYS A 53 -6.45 -6.78 0.78
CA CYS A 53 -7.88 -6.61 0.61
C CYS A 53 -8.65 -7.02 1.87
N ILE A 54 -9.59 -6.19 2.33
CA ILE A 54 -10.43 -6.47 3.50
C ILE A 54 -11.33 -7.70 3.29
N GLY A 55 -11.81 -7.94 2.05
CA GLY A 55 -12.69 -9.06 1.73
C GLY A 55 -11.97 -10.40 1.64
N CYS A 56 -10.97 -10.51 0.76
CA CYS A 56 -10.33 -11.79 0.45
C CYS A 56 -8.97 -12.00 1.14
N LYS A 57 -8.48 -11.04 1.93
CA LYS A 57 -7.16 -11.01 2.58
C LYS A 57 -5.96 -11.26 1.66
N SER A 58 -6.16 -11.12 0.35
CA SER A 58 -5.10 -11.28 -0.64
C SER A 58 -4.29 -9.99 -0.79
N PRO A 59 -2.96 -10.08 -1.03
CA PRO A 59 -2.14 -8.93 -1.38
C PRO A 59 -2.29 -8.49 -2.85
N ASP A 60 -3.09 -9.21 -3.65
CA ASP A 60 -3.33 -8.95 -5.07
C ASP A 60 -4.35 -7.81 -5.25
N THR A 61 -3.90 -6.60 -4.94
CA THR A 61 -4.69 -5.38 -5.04
C THR A 61 -3.95 -4.31 -5.81
N ILE A 62 -4.70 -3.48 -6.54
CA ILE A 62 -4.23 -2.30 -7.26
C ILE A 62 -4.60 -1.06 -6.43
N LEU A 63 -3.64 -0.18 -6.20
CA LEU A 63 -3.88 1.13 -5.61
C LEU A 63 -4.00 2.16 -6.74
N SER A 64 -5.21 2.69 -6.95
CA SER A 64 -5.49 3.74 -7.93
C SER A 64 -5.62 5.09 -7.24
N LYS A 65 -5.00 6.13 -7.79
CA LYS A 65 -5.17 7.51 -7.32
C LYS A 65 -6.20 8.20 -8.21
N GLU A 66 -7.33 8.58 -7.63
CA GLU A 66 -8.36 9.35 -8.31
C GLU A 66 -8.56 10.66 -7.52
N ASN A 67 -8.22 11.79 -8.14
CA ASN A 67 -8.16 13.11 -7.51
C ASN A 67 -7.21 13.18 -6.30
N ARG A 68 -7.77 13.36 -5.10
CA ARG A 68 -7.06 13.44 -3.81
C ARG A 68 -7.23 12.17 -2.96
N LEU A 69 -7.98 11.19 -3.48
CA LEU A 69 -8.31 9.96 -2.77
C LEU A 69 -7.58 8.78 -3.39
N PHE A 70 -7.19 7.84 -2.54
CA PHE A 70 -6.61 6.57 -2.95
C PHE A 70 -7.68 5.49 -2.84
N PHE A 71 -7.84 4.71 -3.91
CA PHE A 71 -8.78 3.61 -3.99
C PHE A 71 -8.02 2.29 -4.11
N LEU A 72 -8.28 1.40 -3.17
CA LEU A 72 -7.75 0.04 -3.18
C LEU A 72 -8.74 -0.88 -3.91
N ARG A 73 -8.36 -1.37 -5.09
CA ARG A 73 -9.16 -2.32 -5.88
C ARG A 73 -8.56 -3.72 -5.77
N CYS A 74 -9.38 -4.72 -5.49
CA CYS A 74 -8.95 -6.13 -5.47
C CYS A 74 -9.08 -6.74 -6.87
N GLU A 75 -8.00 -7.32 -7.40
CA GLU A 75 -8.05 -7.99 -8.70
C GLU A 75 -8.86 -9.29 -8.61
N LYS A 76 -8.66 -10.08 -7.55
CA LYS A 76 -9.35 -11.37 -7.38
C LYS A 76 -10.86 -11.23 -7.18
N PHE A 77 -11.30 -10.25 -6.39
CA PHE A 77 -12.73 -10.10 -6.08
C PHE A 77 -13.53 -9.66 -7.32
N LEU A 78 -12.95 -8.82 -8.18
CA LEU A 78 -13.56 -8.46 -9.46
C LEU A 78 -13.71 -9.67 -10.39
N VAL A 79 -12.68 -10.53 -10.45
CA VAL A 79 -12.72 -11.73 -11.29
C VAL A 79 -13.76 -12.74 -10.79
N VAL A 80 -13.87 -12.96 -9.47
CA VAL A 80 -14.88 -13.87 -8.89
C VAL A 80 -16.30 -13.35 -9.11
N PHE A 81 -16.55 -12.04 -8.93
CA PHE A 81 -17.88 -11.47 -9.13
C PHE A 81 -18.29 -11.47 -10.61
N MET A 82 -17.36 -11.20 -11.54
CA MET A 82 -17.62 -11.29 -12.98
C MET A 82 -17.82 -12.74 -13.44
N LEU A 83 -17.03 -13.70 -12.95
CA LEU A 83 -17.23 -15.12 -13.25
C LEU A 83 -18.59 -15.62 -12.75
N TRP A 84 -19.01 -15.19 -11.56
CA TRP A 84 -20.33 -15.53 -11.02
C TRP A 84 -21.46 -14.98 -11.91
N LEU A 85 -21.41 -13.70 -12.28
CA LEU A 85 -22.34 -13.09 -13.25
C LEU A 85 -22.32 -13.73 -14.64
N ALA A 86 -21.17 -14.22 -15.08
CA ALA A 86 -21.03 -14.91 -16.37
C ALA A 86 -21.51 -16.37 -16.33
N LEU A 87 -21.58 -16.99 -15.14
CA LEU A 87 -22.11 -18.34 -14.93
C LEU A 87 -23.64 -18.36 -14.71
N GLU A 88 -24.25 -17.19 -14.44
CA GLU A 88 -25.71 -17.01 -14.33
C GLU A 88 -26.33 -16.34 -15.59
N LYS A 89 -25.60 -16.35 -16.70
CA LYS A 89 -26.05 -15.96 -18.04
C LYS A 89 -25.85 -17.12 -19.01
#